data_AF-A0A956AVR9-F1
#
_entry.id   AF-A0A956AVR9-F1
#
_cell.length_a   1.000
_cell.length_b   1.000
_cell.length_c   1.000
_cell.angle_alpha   90.00
_cell.angle_beta   90.00
_cell.angle_gamma   90.00
#
_symmetry.space_group_name_H-M   'P 1'
#
loop_
_entity.id
_entity.type
_entity.pdbx_description
1 polymer ?
#
loop_
_entity_poly.entity_id
_entity_poly.type
_entity_poly.pdbx_seq_one_letter_code
_entity_poly.pdbx_strand_id
1 'polypeptide(L)'
;MVLRHYRRIVETCEPYLVARGRVQHGLNLTPLRIPIPQANIIDPQRQGDRPFLRLLKQLNEMTYGPTGMSMPDWVFYDCTVMPGAVFGFARRATNLERWFTRALNVPEDYTGLVPLSMFACIPTVSRKSAMVHTLCSINQVAAGAAPEGLWRLTLASGTHAFRLHHMLVVSQWRSPQLGLYAGLGPLELLTAWTPAHDYPGTCTFRVATSDAARRRLLRGDLVGPEGIDRYVDADSPALLAALQVEIEAGRKVAIVGPAEIRGADTRVPLQYRDDAHPSELEWGLGFTRRFQG
;
A
#
# COMPACT_ATOMS: atom_id res chain seq x y z
N MET A 1 -14.63 -1.75 -16.01
CA MET A 1 -13.97 -2.91 -15.38
C MET A 1 -15.02 -3.69 -14.61
N VAL A 2 -15.12 -4.99 -14.80
CA VAL A 2 -16.16 -5.83 -14.16
C VAL A 2 -15.55 -6.47 -12.91
N LEU A 3 -16.06 -6.12 -11.73
CA LEU A 3 -15.57 -6.59 -10.43
C LEU A 3 -16.23 -7.92 -9.99
N ARG A 4 -16.51 -8.83 -10.94
CA ARG A 4 -17.29 -10.05 -10.69
C ARG A 4 -16.71 -10.91 -9.56
N HIS A 5 -15.39 -11.07 -9.52
CA HIS A 5 -14.68 -11.83 -8.48
C HIS A 5 -14.68 -11.15 -7.10
N TYR A 6 -14.99 -9.86 -7.04
CA TYR A 6 -15.00 -9.06 -5.82
C TYR A 6 -16.43 -8.72 -5.36
N ARG A 7 -17.45 -9.34 -5.98
CA ARG A 7 -18.87 -9.05 -5.70
C ARG A 7 -19.21 -9.15 -4.21
N ARG A 8 -18.75 -10.23 -3.54
CA ARG A 8 -18.97 -10.41 -2.09
C ARG A 8 -18.41 -9.25 -1.27
N ILE A 9 -17.25 -8.68 -1.64
CA ILE A 9 -16.69 -7.53 -0.93
C ILE A 9 -17.56 -6.30 -1.16
N VAL A 10 -17.91 -6.02 -2.41
CA VAL A 10 -18.73 -4.85 -2.78
C VAL A 10 -20.13 -4.91 -2.15
N GLU A 11 -20.68 -6.10 -1.94
CA GLU A 11 -22.00 -6.28 -1.32
C GLU A 11 -21.98 -6.29 0.22
N THR A 12 -20.88 -6.71 0.84
CA THR A 12 -20.84 -6.93 2.31
C THR A 12 -19.96 -5.94 3.07
N CYS A 13 -19.14 -5.17 2.37
CA CYS A 13 -18.22 -4.19 2.95
C CYS A 13 -18.52 -2.79 2.39
N GLU A 14 -18.34 -1.79 3.23
CA GLU A 14 -18.51 -0.39 2.88
C GLU A 14 -17.14 0.28 2.70
N PRO A 15 -16.89 0.96 1.56
CA PRO A 15 -15.68 1.77 1.43
C PRO A 15 -15.75 2.98 2.37
N TYR A 16 -14.59 3.41 2.85
CA TYR A 16 -14.44 4.62 3.66
C TYR A 16 -13.23 5.43 3.18
N LEU A 17 -13.20 6.70 3.57
CA LEU A 17 -12.08 7.61 3.31
C LEU A 17 -11.78 8.40 4.58
N VAL A 18 -10.53 8.38 5.05
CA VAL A 18 -10.03 9.33 6.05
C VAL A 18 -9.26 10.42 5.33
N ALA A 19 -9.76 11.64 5.34
CA ALA A 19 -9.11 12.79 4.72
C ALA A 19 -9.70 14.10 5.27
N ARG A 20 -8.84 15.10 5.46
CA ARG A 20 -9.29 16.46 5.79
C ARG A 20 -10.10 17.06 4.64
N GLY A 21 -11.07 17.92 4.95
CA GLY A 21 -11.95 18.55 3.95
C GLY A 21 -11.24 19.10 2.71
N ARG A 22 -10.11 19.82 2.87
CA ARG A 22 -9.35 20.37 1.73
C ARG A 22 -8.72 19.30 0.82
N VAL A 23 -8.35 18.15 1.37
CA VAL A 23 -7.73 17.04 0.62
C VAL A 23 -8.78 16.32 -0.23
N GLN A 24 -10.02 16.23 0.26
CA GLN A 24 -11.11 15.48 -0.38
C GLN A 24 -11.38 15.91 -1.83
N HIS A 25 -11.25 17.21 -2.14
CA HIS A 25 -11.48 17.73 -3.50
C HIS A 25 -10.52 17.17 -4.57
N GLY A 26 -9.33 16.73 -4.17
CA GLY A 26 -8.35 16.12 -5.07
C GLY A 26 -8.59 14.64 -5.33
N LEU A 27 -9.50 14.01 -4.59
CA LEU A 27 -9.68 12.56 -4.59
C LEU A 27 -10.84 12.14 -5.50
N ASN A 28 -10.81 10.88 -5.91
CA ASN A 28 -11.94 10.22 -6.57
C ASN A 28 -12.78 9.48 -5.52
N LEU A 29 -14.01 9.96 -5.29
CA LEU A 29 -14.97 9.38 -4.35
C LEU A 29 -15.80 8.23 -4.95
N THR A 30 -15.49 7.80 -6.17
CA THR A 30 -16.11 6.63 -6.80
C THR A 30 -15.05 5.74 -7.44
N PRO A 31 -14.03 5.28 -6.67
CA PRO A 31 -12.95 4.50 -7.22
C PRO A 31 -13.45 3.20 -7.84
N LEU A 32 -13.04 2.91 -9.07
CA LEU A 32 -13.44 1.70 -9.79
C LEU A 32 -14.96 1.49 -9.88
N ARG A 33 -15.74 2.58 -9.85
CA ARG A 33 -17.21 2.58 -9.80
C ARG A 33 -17.80 2.09 -8.47
N ILE A 34 -17.00 2.08 -7.40
CA ILE A 34 -17.45 1.81 -6.04
C ILE A 34 -17.60 3.17 -5.32
N PRO A 35 -18.83 3.69 -5.12
CA PRO A 35 -19.03 4.97 -4.47
C PRO A 35 -18.63 4.91 -2.99
N ILE A 36 -17.92 5.93 -2.51
CA ILE A 36 -17.66 6.15 -1.08
C ILE A 36 -18.84 6.95 -0.52
N PRO A 37 -19.67 6.38 0.38
CA PRO A 37 -20.77 7.13 0.97
C PRO A 37 -20.26 8.35 1.75
N GLN A 38 -20.97 9.47 1.68
CA GLN A 38 -20.58 10.70 2.39
C GLN A 38 -20.48 10.47 3.91
N ALA A 39 -21.34 9.62 4.46
CA ALA A 39 -21.31 9.24 5.88
C ALA A 39 -20.07 8.40 6.28
N ASN A 40 -19.32 7.91 5.30
CA ASN A 40 -18.11 7.10 5.48
C ASN A 40 -16.84 7.92 5.16
N ILE A 41 -16.98 9.24 5.01
CA ILE A 41 -15.86 10.17 4.94
C ILE A 41 -15.58 10.67 6.36
N ILE A 42 -14.44 10.28 6.88
CA ILE A 42 -13.99 10.49 8.25
C ILE A 42 -13.00 11.66 8.23
N ASP A 43 -13.28 12.72 8.99
CA ASP A 43 -12.39 13.86 9.09
C ASP A 43 -11.54 13.75 10.37
N PRO A 44 -10.22 13.62 10.24
CA PRO A 44 -9.33 13.45 11.38
C PRO A 44 -9.28 14.65 12.34
N GLN A 45 -9.86 15.80 11.95
CA GLN A 45 -9.95 17.00 12.77
C GLN A 45 -11.26 17.08 13.57
N ARG A 46 -12.18 16.11 13.42
CA ARG A 46 -13.47 16.09 14.11
C ARG A 46 -13.44 15.12 15.29
N GLN A 47 -13.85 15.59 16.45
CA GLN A 47 -13.91 14.76 17.67
C GLN A 47 -14.84 13.55 17.52
N GLY A 48 -15.95 13.69 16.78
CA GLY A 48 -16.91 12.61 16.55
C GLY A 48 -16.34 11.42 15.77
N ASP A 49 -15.28 11.64 15.00
CA ASP A 49 -14.62 10.63 14.17
C ASP A 49 -13.54 9.83 14.92
N ARG A 50 -13.20 10.25 16.14
CA ARG A 50 -12.19 9.62 17.01
C ARG A 50 -12.40 8.11 17.19
N PRO A 51 -13.61 7.57 17.42
CA PRO A 51 -13.81 6.13 17.59
C PRO A 51 -13.33 5.33 16.37
N PHE A 52 -13.63 5.78 15.15
CA PHE A 52 -13.20 5.11 13.92
C PHE A 52 -11.68 5.16 13.76
N LEU A 53 -11.06 6.32 13.99
CA LEU A 53 -9.60 6.48 13.90
C LEU A 53 -8.85 5.57 14.89
N ARG A 54 -9.42 5.37 16.09
CA ARG A 54 -8.87 4.42 17.07
C ARG A 54 -8.93 2.98 16.55
N LEU A 55 -10.06 2.56 15.99
CA LEU A 55 -10.21 1.21 15.41
C LEU A 55 -9.27 1.00 14.21
N LEU A 56 -9.07 2.03 13.40
CA LEU A 56 -8.14 2.00 12.27
C LEU A 56 -6.69 1.79 12.73
N LYS A 57 -6.28 2.49 13.80
CA LYS A 57 -4.98 2.26 14.42
C LYS A 57 -4.86 0.87 15.02
N GLN A 58 -5.92 0.34 15.64
CA GLN A 58 -5.93 -1.02 16.17
C GLN A 58 -5.78 -2.07 15.06
N LEU A 59 -6.39 -1.87 13.89
CA LEU A 59 -6.15 -2.72 12.72
C LEU A 59 -4.68 -2.71 12.28
N ASN A 60 -4.06 -1.52 12.25
CA ASN A 60 -2.62 -1.41 11.96
C ASN A 60 -1.79 -2.16 13.01
N GLU A 61 -2.09 -1.94 14.29
CA GLU A 61 -1.38 -2.54 15.42
C GLU A 61 -1.47 -4.07 15.40
N MET A 62 -2.65 -4.63 15.15
CA MET A 62 -2.80 -6.07 14.99
C MET A 62 -1.92 -6.62 13.87
N THR A 63 -1.77 -5.87 12.77
CA THR A 63 -1.01 -6.32 11.59
C THR A 63 0.49 -6.20 11.78
N TYR A 64 0.97 -5.08 12.33
CA TYR A 64 2.40 -4.73 12.34
C TYR A 64 3.04 -4.66 13.73
N GLY A 65 2.24 -4.58 14.79
CA GLY A 65 2.70 -4.61 16.18
C GLY A 65 3.55 -5.85 16.51
N PRO A 66 3.16 -7.08 16.11
CA PRO A 66 3.97 -8.28 16.33
C PRO A 66 5.36 -8.24 15.67
N THR A 67 5.54 -7.38 14.67
CA THR A 67 6.81 -7.19 13.96
C THR A 67 7.62 -5.99 14.46
N GLY A 68 7.20 -5.35 15.56
CA GLY A 68 7.85 -4.15 16.10
C GLY A 68 7.67 -2.90 15.24
N MET A 69 6.76 -2.94 14.25
CA MET A 69 6.47 -1.83 13.33
C MET A 69 5.13 -1.16 13.69
N SER A 70 4.85 -1.04 14.98
CA SER A 70 3.70 -0.26 15.45
C SER A 70 3.86 1.20 15.04
N MET A 71 2.74 1.84 14.73
CA MET A 71 2.72 3.22 14.24
C MET A 71 2.32 4.16 15.39
N PRO A 72 3.24 5.03 15.87
CA PRO A 72 2.89 6.03 16.87
C PRO A 72 1.80 6.98 16.38
N ASP A 73 1.01 7.52 17.32
CA ASP A 73 -0.10 8.43 17.03
C ASP A 73 0.31 9.65 16.23
N TRP A 74 1.44 10.26 16.58
CA TRP A 74 1.97 11.43 15.87
C TRP A 74 2.39 11.07 14.44
N VAL A 75 2.96 9.89 14.19
CA VAL A 75 3.31 9.44 12.83
C VAL A 75 2.04 9.23 12.00
N PHE A 76 1.04 8.57 12.57
CA PHE A 76 -0.25 8.37 11.91
C PHE A 76 -0.91 9.70 11.55
N TYR A 77 -0.97 10.64 12.51
CA TYR A 77 -1.63 11.92 12.29
C TYR A 77 -0.79 12.86 11.44
N ASP A 78 0.41 13.23 11.89
CA ASP A 78 1.25 14.28 11.31
C ASP A 78 1.84 13.88 9.96
N CYS A 79 2.28 12.62 9.82
CA CYS A 79 2.97 12.18 8.61
C CYS A 79 2.01 11.59 7.57
N THR A 80 0.90 10.99 7.98
CA THR A 80 0.01 10.25 7.07
C THR A 80 -1.30 10.97 6.82
N VAL A 81 -2.10 11.15 7.87
CA VAL A 81 -3.50 11.58 7.72
C VAL A 81 -3.61 13.09 7.48
N MET A 82 -2.70 13.89 8.03
CA MET A 82 -2.66 15.33 7.81
C MET A 82 -2.27 15.68 6.37
N PRO A 83 -1.10 15.26 5.85
CA PRO A 83 -0.71 15.60 4.49
C PRO A 83 -1.42 14.73 3.44
N GLY A 84 -1.81 13.51 3.79
CA GLY A 84 -2.32 12.51 2.86
C GLY A 84 -3.77 12.10 3.13
N ALA A 85 -4.03 10.81 2.89
CA ALA A 85 -5.35 10.21 3.05
C ALA A 85 -5.24 8.69 3.31
N VAL A 86 -6.31 8.12 3.87
CA VAL A 86 -6.47 6.67 4.05
C VAL A 86 -7.73 6.21 3.33
N PHE A 87 -7.61 5.18 2.51
CA PHE A 87 -8.74 4.51 1.87
C PHE A 87 -8.83 3.08 2.38
N GLY A 88 -10.03 2.55 2.57
CA GLY A 88 -10.19 1.15 2.89
C GLY A 88 -11.63 0.68 2.82
N PHE A 89 -11.85 -0.53 3.30
CA PHE A 89 -13.18 -1.11 3.45
C PHE A 89 -13.44 -1.45 4.91
N ALA A 90 -14.69 -1.29 5.32
CA ALA A 90 -15.17 -1.51 6.68
C ALA A 90 -16.48 -2.30 6.66
N ARG A 91 -16.91 -2.77 7.83
CA ARG A 91 -18.27 -3.29 8.05
C ARG A 91 -18.86 -2.64 9.29
N ARG A 92 -20.18 -2.54 9.37
CA ARG A 92 -20.86 -2.12 10.60
C ARG A 92 -20.56 -3.12 11.72
N ALA A 93 -20.32 -2.60 12.92
CA ALA A 93 -20.05 -3.43 14.11
C ALA A 93 -21.12 -4.50 14.34
N THR A 94 -22.39 -4.20 14.05
CA THR A 94 -23.52 -5.13 14.16
C THR A 94 -23.46 -6.32 13.20
N ASN A 95 -22.68 -6.22 12.12
CA ASN A 95 -22.55 -7.25 11.08
C ASN A 95 -21.25 -8.06 11.22
N LEU A 96 -20.55 -7.89 12.34
CA LEU A 96 -19.28 -8.54 12.62
C LEU A 96 -19.42 -9.60 13.69
N GLU A 97 -18.58 -10.63 13.57
CA GLU A 97 -18.52 -11.69 14.56
C GLU A 97 -17.95 -11.16 15.88
N ARG A 98 -18.46 -11.66 17.01
CA ARG A 98 -18.08 -11.18 18.35
C ARG A 98 -16.59 -11.31 18.65
N TRP A 99 -15.92 -12.32 18.11
CA TRP A 99 -14.49 -12.47 18.31
C TRP A 99 -13.72 -11.32 17.66
N PHE A 100 -14.19 -10.85 16.50
CA PHE A 100 -13.53 -9.79 15.74
C PHE A 100 -13.70 -8.43 16.42
N THR A 101 -14.90 -8.13 16.92
CA THR A 101 -15.14 -6.90 17.70
C THR A 101 -14.32 -6.87 18.98
N ARG A 102 -14.16 -8.01 19.67
CA ARG A 102 -13.27 -8.14 20.83
C ARG A 102 -11.80 -7.94 20.45
N ALA A 103 -11.33 -8.56 19.38
CA ALA A 103 -9.94 -8.46 18.94
C ALA A 103 -9.53 -7.01 18.64
N LEU A 104 -10.44 -6.23 18.01
CA LEU A 104 -10.22 -4.81 17.75
C LEU A 104 -10.61 -3.88 18.93
N ASN A 105 -11.02 -4.41 20.08
CA ASN A 105 -11.50 -3.62 21.22
C ASN A 105 -12.59 -2.60 20.82
N VAL A 106 -13.54 -3.04 20.00
CA VAL A 106 -14.73 -2.27 19.62
C VAL A 106 -15.59 -2.06 20.89
N PRO A 107 -16.01 -0.82 21.22
CA PRO A 107 -16.88 -0.57 22.37
C PRO A 107 -18.21 -1.32 22.22
N GLU A 108 -18.78 -1.80 23.33
CA GLU A 108 -19.99 -2.64 23.30
C GLU A 108 -21.22 -1.93 22.72
N ASP A 109 -21.30 -0.61 22.89
CA ASP A 109 -22.38 0.27 22.40
C ASP A 109 -22.09 0.85 21.00
N TYR A 110 -20.91 0.58 20.43
CA TYR A 110 -20.52 1.12 19.14
C TYR A 110 -21.17 0.36 17.98
N THR A 111 -21.97 1.07 17.18
CA THR A 111 -22.68 0.51 16.00
C THR A 111 -22.11 0.99 14.66
N GLY A 112 -21.07 1.84 14.71
CA GLY A 112 -20.44 2.44 13.54
C GLY A 112 -19.62 1.47 12.69
N LEU A 113 -18.85 2.04 11.77
CA LEU A 113 -17.94 1.27 10.92
C LEU A 113 -16.73 0.76 11.70
N VAL A 114 -16.32 -0.46 11.39
CA VAL A 114 -15.09 -1.10 11.87
C VAL A 114 -14.23 -1.44 10.64
N PRO A 115 -13.00 -0.91 10.53
CA PRO A 115 -12.16 -1.09 9.36
C PRO A 115 -11.67 -2.54 9.24
N LEU A 116 -11.70 -3.08 8.02
CA LEU A 116 -11.21 -4.41 7.66
C LEU A 116 -9.94 -4.36 6.81
N SER A 117 -9.70 -3.22 6.16
CA SER A 117 -8.49 -2.96 5.40
C SER A 117 -8.20 -1.47 5.37
N MET A 118 -6.96 -1.12 5.07
CA MET A 118 -6.56 0.25 4.81
C MET A 118 -5.37 0.34 3.86
N PHE A 119 -5.32 1.45 3.14
CA PHE A 119 -4.26 1.89 2.28
C PHE A 119 -4.03 3.37 2.56
N ALA A 120 -2.91 3.70 3.19
CA ALA A 120 -2.56 5.07 3.50
C ALA A 120 -1.33 5.53 2.70
N CYS A 121 -1.39 6.77 2.24
CA CYS A 121 -0.39 7.35 1.37
C CYS A 121 0.03 8.73 1.88
N ILE A 122 1.34 8.98 1.85
CA ILE A 122 1.96 10.28 2.11
C ILE A 122 2.25 10.90 0.74
N PRO A 123 1.73 12.11 0.45
CA PRO A 123 2.04 12.76 -0.82
C PRO A 123 3.54 13.05 -0.93
N THR A 124 4.08 12.88 -2.13
CA THR A 124 5.45 13.33 -2.44
C THR A 124 5.42 14.73 -3.04
N VAL A 125 6.59 15.34 -3.25
CA VAL A 125 6.72 16.61 -3.99
C VAL A 125 6.06 16.52 -5.37
N SER A 126 6.14 15.36 -6.00
CA SER A 126 5.37 15.06 -7.21
C SER A 126 3.93 14.72 -6.85
N ARG A 127 2.99 15.54 -7.33
CA ARG A 127 1.54 15.32 -7.12
C ARG A 127 0.99 14.05 -7.78
N LYS A 128 1.77 13.40 -8.65
CA LYS A 128 1.39 12.15 -9.34
C LYS A 128 1.91 10.90 -8.63
N SER A 129 2.67 11.07 -7.55
CA SER A 129 3.22 9.97 -6.75
C SER A 129 2.97 10.17 -5.26
N ALA A 130 2.76 9.05 -4.58
CA ALA A 130 2.69 9.00 -3.13
C ALA A 130 3.58 7.88 -2.59
N MET A 131 4.13 8.10 -1.41
CA MET A 131 4.77 7.06 -0.64
C MET A 131 3.69 6.27 0.10
N VAL A 132 3.68 4.97 -0.07
CA VAL A 132 2.81 4.09 0.71
C VAL A 132 3.35 4.04 2.12
N HIS A 133 2.52 4.47 3.08
CA HIS A 133 2.86 4.40 4.49
C HIS A 133 2.43 3.06 5.08
N THR A 134 1.22 2.60 4.73
CA THR A 134 0.68 1.34 5.24
C THR A 134 -0.35 0.79 4.26
N LEU A 135 -0.37 -0.54 4.15
CA LEU A 135 -1.34 -1.28 3.35
C LEU A 135 -1.62 -2.60 4.07
N CYS A 136 -2.75 -2.66 4.78
CA CYS A 136 -3.12 -3.87 5.49
C CYS A 136 -4.57 -4.31 5.29
N SER A 137 -4.82 -5.57 5.64
CA SER A 137 -6.13 -6.20 5.71
C SER A 137 -6.16 -7.16 6.90
N ILE A 138 -7.32 -7.27 7.54
CA ILE A 138 -7.54 -8.21 8.62
C ILE A 138 -7.20 -9.66 8.23
N ASN A 139 -7.35 -10.02 6.96
CA ASN A 139 -7.03 -11.36 6.48
C ASN A 139 -5.54 -11.72 6.61
N GLN A 140 -4.64 -10.76 6.85
CA GLN A 140 -3.23 -11.03 7.13
C GLN A 140 -3.00 -11.61 8.52
N VAL A 141 -3.89 -11.34 9.47
CA VAL A 141 -3.76 -11.81 10.87
C VAL A 141 -4.87 -12.77 11.29
N ALA A 142 -6.01 -12.73 10.58
CA ALA A 142 -7.11 -13.65 10.76
C ALA A 142 -7.65 -14.04 9.37
N ALA A 143 -7.03 -15.05 8.75
CA ALA A 143 -7.44 -15.53 7.43
C ALA A 143 -8.91 -15.96 7.43
N GLY A 144 -9.69 -15.45 6.46
CA GLY A 144 -11.12 -15.73 6.33
C GLY A 144 -12.04 -14.78 7.11
N ALA A 145 -11.50 -13.88 7.95
CA ALA A 145 -12.28 -12.89 8.69
C ALA A 145 -13.01 -11.87 7.78
N ALA A 146 -12.48 -11.66 6.59
CA ALA A 146 -13.10 -10.89 5.53
C ALA A 146 -13.07 -11.66 4.20
N PRO A 147 -13.93 -11.32 3.23
CA PRO A 147 -13.93 -12.02 1.94
C PRO A 147 -12.55 -11.97 1.24
N GLU A 148 -12.23 -13.04 0.52
CA GLU A 148 -10.97 -13.17 -0.22
C GLU A 148 -10.80 -12.03 -1.23
N GLY A 149 -9.55 -11.60 -1.45
CA GLY A 149 -9.22 -10.53 -2.39
C GLY A 149 -9.37 -9.12 -1.83
N LEU A 150 -9.81 -8.96 -0.58
CA LEU A 150 -9.99 -7.66 0.06
C LEU A 150 -8.74 -6.78 -0.04
N TRP A 151 -7.57 -7.37 0.19
CA TRP A 151 -6.29 -6.66 0.16
C TRP A 151 -5.93 -6.14 -1.25
N ARG A 152 -6.14 -6.97 -2.29
CA ARG A 152 -5.97 -6.57 -3.70
C ARG A 152 -6.95 -5.46 -4.10
N LEU A 153 -8.22 -5.61 -3.73
CA LEU A 153 -9.23 -4.60 -4.03
C LEU A 153 -8.95 -3.27 -3.31
N THR A 154 -8.46 -3.33 -2.08
CA THR A 154 -8.06 -2.15 -1.30
C THR A 154 -6.95 -1.39 -2.01
N LEU A 155 -5.89 -2.07 -2.45
CA LEU A 155 -4.80 -1.45 -3.19
C LEU A 155 -5.26 -0.86 -4.54
N ALA A 156 -6.03 -1.62 -5.33
CA ALA A 156 -6.51 -1.17 -6.63
C ALA A 156 -7.47 0.03 -6.52
N SER A 157 -8.39 -0.03 -5.55
CA SER A 157 -9.37 1.05 -5.32
C SER A 157 -8.70 2.26 -4.69
N GLY A 158 -7.79 2.08 -3.74
CA GLY A 158 -7.08 3.16 -3.07
C GLY A 158 -6.18 3.96 -4.03
N THR A 159 -5.40 3.29 -4.87
CA THR A 159 -4.59 3.96 -5.89
C THR A 159 -5.44 4.76 -6.90
N HIS A 160 -6.63 4.25 -7.24
CA HIS A 160 -7.59 4.96 -8.09
C HIS A 160 -8.30 6.10 -7.36
N ALA A 161 -8.63 5.93 -6.08
CA ALA A 161 -9.20 6.96 -5.21
C ALA A 161 -8.24 8.14 -5.08
N PHE A 162 -6.96 7.86 -4.94
CA PHE A 162 -5.90 8.86 -4.78
C PHE A 162 -5.34 9.38 -6.11
N ARG A 163 -5.85 8.89 -7.25
CA ARG A 163 -5.41 9.28 -8.61
C ARG A 163 -3.89 9.17 -8.81
N LEU A 164 -3.30 8.13 -8.21
CA LEU A 164 -1.86 7.91 -8.31
C LEU A 164 -1.50 7.43 -9.72
N HIS A 165 -0.35 7.90 -10.23
CA HIS A 165 0.30 7.34 -11.41
C HIS A 165 1.37 6.35 -10.98
N HIS A 166 2.10 6.68 -9.91
CA HIS A 166 3.12 5.82 -9.34
C HIS A 166 3.02 5.79 -7.82
N MET A 167 3.43 4.68 -7.23
CA MET A 167 3.69 4.58 -5.80
C MET A 167 5.18 4.45 -5.56
N LEU A 168 5.65 5.07 -4.48
CA LEU A 168 6.90 4.74 -3.82
C LEU A 168 6.57 3.84 -2.64
N VAL A 169 7.27 2.73 -2.49
CA VAL A 169 7.01 1.77 -1.42
C VAL A 169 8.31 1.44 -0.74
N VAL A 170 8.26 1.36 0.58
CA VAL A 170 9.35 0.92 1.45
C VAL A 170 8.90 -0.42 2.04
N SER A 171 9.68 -1.48 1.86
CA SER A 171 9.28 -2.82 2.30
C SER A 171 10.48 -3.69 2.64
N GLN A 172 10.28 -4.62 3.58
CA GLN A 172 11.22 -5.71 3.82
C GLN A 172 11.23 -6.67 2.62
N TRP A 173 12.38 -7.28 2.32
CA TRP A 173 12.52 -8.25 1.22
C TRP A 173 11.70 -9.53 1.41
N ARG A 174 11.46 -9.94 2.67
CA ARG A 174 10.61 -11.11 2.99
C ARG A 174 9.12 -10.80 3.01
N SER A 175 8.75 -9.54 2.80
CA SER A 175 7.38 -9.10 2.98
C SER A 175 6.45 -9.77 1.96
N PRO A 176 5.35 -10.41 2.40
CA PRO A 176 4.36 -10.97 1.47
C PRO A 176 3.70 -9.87 0.62
N GLN A 177 3.83 -8.61 1.01
CA GLN A 177 3.34 -7.48 0.24
C GLN A 177 4.07 -7.30 -1.10
N LEU A 178 5.32 -7.77 -1.23
CA LEU A 178 6.06 -7.65 -2.49
C LEU A 178 5.31 -8.33 -3.65
N GLY A 179 4.80 -9.53 -3.42
CA GLY A 179 3.98 -10.24 -4.41
C GLY A 179 2.70 -9.50 -4.77
N LEU A 180 2.08 -8.84 -3.78
CA LEU A 180 0.90 -8.01 -4.01
C LEU A 180 1.22 -6.82 -4.92
N TYR A 181 2.28 -6.07 -4.62
CA TYR A 181 2.70 -4.93 -5.44
C TYR A 181 3.14 -5.39 -6.84
N ALA A 182 3.87 -6.51 -6.95
CA ALA A 182 4.30 -7.07 -8.24
C ALA A 182 3.11 -7.48 -9.14
N GLY A 183 1.94 -7.69 -8.55
CA GLY A 183 0.68 -7.85 -9.29
C GLY A 183 0.27 -6.61 -10.10
N LEU A 184 0.75 -5.41 -9.76
CA LEU A 184 0.57 -4.20 -10.58
C LEU A 184 1.53 -4.18 -11.78
N GLY A 185 2.71 -4.77 -11.65
CA GLY A 185 3.79 -4.77 -12.64
C GLY A 185 5.17 -4.82 -11.98
N PRO A 186 6.25 -4.71 -12.78
CA PRO A 186 7.63 -4.69 -12.26
C PRO A 186 7.84 -3.57 -11.23
N LEU A 187 8.47 -3.91 -10.12
CA LEU A 187 8.80 -3.00 -9.02
C LEU A 187 10.21 -2.47 -9.24
N GLU A 188 10.35 -1.31 -9.86
CA GLU A 188 11.66 -0.70 -10.11
C GLU A 188 12.33 -0.35 -8.78
N LEU A 189 13.47 -0.98 -8.49
CA LEU A 189 14.24 -0.73 -7.28
C LEU A 189 14.87 0.66 -7.35
N LEU A 190 14.66 1.42 -6.29
CA LEU A 190 15.36 2.67 -6.02
C LEU A 190 16.50 2.43 -5.02
N THR A 191 16.28 1.55 -4.05
CA THR A 191 17.32 1.03 -3.16
C THR A 191 17.09 -0.46 -2.90
N ALA A 192 18.17 -1.23 -2.92
CA ALA A 192 18.22 -2.59 -2.42
C ALA A 192 18.69 -2.67 -0.95
N TRP A 193 19.43 -1.64 -0.51
CA TRP A 193 19.90 -1.44 0.85
C TRP A 193 19.69 0.02 1.22
N THR A 194 18.91 0.29 2.27
CA THR A 194 18.44 1.64 2.63
C THR A 194 19.12 2.11 3.92
N PRO A 195 20.31 2.73 3.86
CA PRO A 195 21.11 3.00 5.06
C PRO A 195 20.48 4.01 6.02
N ALA A 196 19.59 4.88 5.54
CA ALA A 196 18.89 5.88 6.35
C ALA A 196 17.61 5.34 7.02
N HIS A 197 17.38 4.03 6.98
CA HIS A 197 16.24 3.36 7.60
C HIS A 197 16.70 2.53 8.80
N ASP A 198 15.85 2.39 9.82
CA ASP A 198 16.17 1.61 11.04
C ASP A 198 16.54 0.15 10.75
N TYR A 199 16.07 -0.36 9.61
CA TYR A 199 16.43 -1.65 9.06
C TYR A 199 17.10 -1.45 7.69
N PRO A 200 18.44 -1.45 7.61
CA PRO A 200 19.15 -1.20 6.36
C PRO A 200 18.86 -2.21 5.24
N GLY A 201 18.51 -3.46 5.61
CA GLY A 201 18.00 -4.48 4.69
C GLY A 201 16.60 -4.22 4.13
N THR A 202 16.12 -2.98 4.15
CA THR A 202 14.86 -2.58 3.54
C THR A 202 15.07 -2.21 2.08
N CYS A 203 14.17 -2.61 1.19
CA CYS A 203 14.14 -2.14 -0.19
C CYS A 203 13.17 -0.97 -0.34
N THR A 204 13.50 -0.05 -1.25
CA THR A 204 12.55 0.94 -1.75
C THR A 204 12.37 0.76 -3.24
N PHE A 205 11.13 0.84 -3.69
CA PHE A 205 10.80 0.64 -5.09
C PHE A 205 9.67 1.53 -5.56
N ARG A 206 9.61 1.70 -6.87
CA ARG A 206 8.59 2.41 -7.59
C ARG A 206 7.76 1.46 -8.43
N VAL A 207 6.44 1.66 -8.44
CA VAL A 207 5.54 0.87 -9.28
C VAL A 207 4.46 1.75 -9.91
N ALA A 208 4.14 1.49 -11.17
CA ALA A 208 3.07 2.18 -11.88
C ALA A 208 1.69 1.68 -11.42
N THR A 209 0.73 2.59 -11.41
CA THR A 209 -0.66 2.33 -11.00
C THR A 209 -1.62 2.77 -12.09
N SER A 210 -1.30 2.47 -13.36
CA SER A 210 -2.21 2.73 -14.48
C SER A 210 -3.47 1.87 -14.38
N ASP A 211 -4.47 2.16 -15.22
CA ASP A 211 -5.66 1.32 -15.35
C ASP A 211 -5.33 -0.11 -15.78
N ALA A 212 -4.29 -0.30 -16.59
CA ALA A 212 -3.81 -1.62 -16.98
C ALA A 212 -3.19 -2.36 -15.78
N ALA A 213 -2.37 -1.67 -14.97
CA ALA A 213 -1.78 -2.22 -13.75
C ALA A 213 -2.86 -2.65 -12.74
N ARG A 214 -3.86 -1.80 -12.50
CA ARG A 214 -5.00 -2.14 -11.61
C ARG A 214 -5.80 -3.33 -12.13
N ARG A 215 -6.04 -3.42 -13.44
CA ARG A 215 -6.72 -4.59 -14.05
C ARG A 215 -5.92 -5.87 -13.84
N ARG A 216 -4.61 -5.84 -14.06
CA ARG A 216 -3.70 -6.96 -13.84
C ARG A 216 -3.75 -7.43 -12.38
N LEU A 217 -3.57 -6.52 -11.44
CA LEU A 217 -3.65 -6.80 -10.00
C LEU A 217 -4.98 -7.48 -9.62
N LEU A 218 -6.09 -6.97 -10.16
CA LEU A 218 -7.42 -7.48 -9.84
C LEU A 218 -7.72 -8.85 -10.45
N ARG A 219 -7.10 -9.21 -11.59
CA ARG A 219 -7.20 -10.56 -12.15
C ARG A 219 -6.35 -11.58 -11.37
N GLY A 220 -5.39 -11.10 -10.58
CA GLY A 220 -4.41 -11.97 -9.94
C GLY A 220 -3.36 -12.49 -10.91
N ASP A 221 -3.17 -11.79 -12.04
CA ASP A 221 -2.14 -12.11 -13.03
C ASP A 221 -0.77 -11.79 -12.41
N LEU A 222 -0.18 -12.76 -11.73
CA LEU A 222 1.25 -12.76 -11.50
C LEU A 222 1.88 -13.13 -12.83
N VAL A 223 2.73 -12.25 -13.38
CA VAL A 223 3.59 -12.68 -14.48
C VAL A 223 4.47 -13.78 -13.90
N GLY A 224 4.42 -14.94 -14.55
CA GLY A 224 5.29 -16.06 -14.26
C GLY A 224 6.76 -15.70 -14.54
N PRO A 225 7.69 -16.64 -14.37
CA PRO A 225 9.14 -16.40 -14.37
C PRO A 225 9.75 -15.94 -15.71
N GLU A 226 8.95 -15.60 -16.71
CA GLU A 226 9.46 -15.08 -17.98
C GLU A 226 10.16 -13.74 -17.75
N GLY A 227 11.45 -13.69 -18.09
CA GLY A 227 12.27 -12.51 -17.93
C GLY A 227 12.87 -12.32 -16.52
N ILE A 228 12.97 -13.37 -15.70
CA ILE A 228 13.85 -13.35 -14.52
C ILE A 228 15.30 -13.52 -14.98
N ASP A 229 16.13 -12.53 -14.66
CA ASP A 229 17.57 -12.58 -14.95
C ASP A 229 18.37 -13.11 -13.76
N ARG A 230 17.90 -12.83 -12.53
CA ARG A 230 18.63 -13.16 -11.30
C ARG A 230 17.67 -13.35 -10.13
N TYR A 231 18.06 -14.21 -9.20
CA TYR A 231 17.48 -14.23 -7.86
C TYR A 231 18.45 -13.57 -6.87
N VAL A 232 17.92 -12.78 -5.95
CA VAL A 232 18.67 -12.28 -4.79
C VAL A 232 18.16 -12.96 -3.52
N ASP A 233 19.09 -13.33 -2.65
CA ASP A 233 18.76 -13.83 -1.31
C ASP A 233 18.34 -12.66 -0.42
N ALA A 234 17.09 -12.72 0.08
CA ALA A 234 16.50 -11.70 0.93
C ALA A 234 17.21 -11.56 2.28
N ASP A 235 17.96 -12.58 2.70
CA ASP A 235 18.61 -12.66 4.02
C ASP A 235 20.12 -12.42 3.96
N SER A 236 20.66 -12.02 2.80
CA SER A 236 22.09 -11.80 2.61
C SER A 236 22.43 -10.31 2.50
N PRO A 237 22.82 -9.63 3.61
CA PRO A 237 23.24 -8.23 3.59
C PRO A 237 24.32 -7.93 2.55
N ALA A 238 25.28 -8.84 2.37
CA ALA A 238 26.35 -8.67 1.39
C ALA A 238 25.81 -8.64 -0.05
N LEU A 239 24.86 -9.52 -0.39
CA LEU A 239 24.24 -9.53 -1.72
C LEU A 239 23.33 -8.32 -1.94
N LEU A 240 22.60 -7.89 -0.91
CA LEU A 240 21.75 -6.70 -0.97
C LEU A 240 22.57 -5.41 -1.13
N ALA A 241 23.68 -5.29 -0.40
CA ALA A 241 24.61 -4.17 -0.54
C ALA A 241 25.32 -4.18 -1.91
N ALA A 242 25.72 -5.34 -2.42
CA ALA A 242 26.26 -5.45 -3.78
C ALA A 242 25.24 -5.02 -4.84
N LEU A 243 23.97 -5.44 -4.70
CA LEU A 243 22.89 -4.99 -5.58
C LEU A 243 22.65 -3.47 -5.48
N GLN A 244 22.80 -2.89 -4.29
CA GLN A 244 22.72 -1.44 -4.11
C GLN A 244 23.82 -0.72 -4.89
N VAL A 245 25.06 -1.24 -4.89
CA VAL A 245 26.16 -0.69 -5.70
C VAL A 245 25.85 -0.76 -7.20
N GLU A 246 25.25 -1.86 -7.68
CA GLU A 246 24.79 -1.95 -9.08
C GLU A 246 23.78 -0.84 -9.41
N ILE A 247 22.78 -0.62 -8.54
CA ILE A 247 21.76 0.42 -8.71
C ILE A 247 22.37 1.83 -8.70
N GLU A 248 23.31 2.09 -7.79
CA GLU A 248 24.04 3.37 -7.71
C GLU A 248 24.91 3.64 -8.93
N ALA A 249 25.45 2.59 -9.55
CA ALA A 249 26.14 2.67 -10.84
C ALA A 249 25.20 2.90 -12.04
N GLY A 250 23.90 3.07 -11.80
CA GLY A 250 22.89 3.36 -12.82
C GLY A 250 22.14 2.14 -13.35
N ARG A 251 22.44 0.92 -12.87
CA ARG A 251 21.76 -0.30 -13.31
C ARG A 251 20.27 -0.24 -12.95
N LYS A 252 19.40 -0.43 -13.93
CA LYS A 252 17.95 -0.54 -13.71
C LYS A 252 17.58 -1.96 -13.37
N VAL A 253 17.04 -2.15 -12.17
CA VAL A 253 16.63 -3.45 -11.64
C VAL A 253 15.17 -3.36 -11.20
N ALA A 254 14.40 -4.42 -11.42
CA ALA A 254 13.05 -4.54 -10.91
C ALA A 254 12.79 -5.89 -10.24
N ILE A 255 11.99 -5.89 -9.18
CA ILE A 255 11.38 -7.13 -8.66
C ILE A 255 10.18 -7.45 -9.54
N VAL A 256 10.11 -8.68 -10.08
CA VAL A 256 9.09 -9.06 -11.07
C VAL A 256 8.08 -10.09 -10.57
N GLY A 257 8.21 -10.54 -9.33
CA GLY A 257 7.32 -11.54 -8.74
C GLY A 257 7.38 -11.60 -7.21
N PRO A 258 6.60 -12.49 -6.59
CA PRO A 258 6.66 -12.72 -5.16
C PRO A 258 8.02 -13.33 -4.76
N ALA A 259 8.38 -13.17 -3.49
CA ALA A 259 9.48 -13.92 -2.92
C ALA A 259 9.18 -15.44 -2.95
N GLU A 260 10.16 -16.23 -3.34
CA GLU A 260 10.12 -17.70 -3.32
C GLU A 260 10.76 -18.20 -2.03
N ILE A 261 10.01 -18.98 -1.25
CA ILE A 261 10.51 -19.61 -0.03
C ILE A 261 10.83 -21.08 -0.36
N ARG A 262 12.09 -21.47 -0.21
CA ARG A 262 12.58 -22.84 -0.43
C ARG A 262 13.35 -23.32 0.79
N GLY A 263 12.65 -24.00 1.70
CA GLY A 263 13.23 -24.38 3.00
C GLY A 263 13.51 -23.14 3.85
N ALA A 264 14.76 -22.92 4.24
CA ALA A 264 15.19 -21.72 4.97
C ALA A 264 15.42 -20.51 4.04
N ASP A 265 15.68 -20.75 2.75
CA ASP A 265 16.04 -19.69 1.81
C ASP A 265 14.81 -18.90 1.38
N THR A 266 14.94 -17.57 1.36
CA THR A 266 13.96 -16.67 0.72
C THR A 266 14.62 -15.91 -0.42
N ARG A 267 14.17 -16.16 -1.65
CA ARG A 267 14.78 -15.58 -2.85
C ARG A 267 13.78 -14.69 -3.58
N VAL A 268 14.23 -13.53 -4.03
CA VAL A 268 13.38 -12.56 -4.74
C VAL A 268 13.79 -12.49 -6.21
N PRO A 269 12.84 -12.68 -7.16
CA PRO A 269 13.13 -12.67 -8.58
C PRO A 269 13.35 -11.25 -9.09
N LEU A 270 14.47 -11.03 -9.75
CA LEU A 270 14.91 -9.75 -10.30
C LEU A 270 14.99 -9.82 -11.83
N GLN A 271 14.69 -8.69 -12.45
CA GLN A 271 14.89 -8.42 -13.88
C GLN A 271 15.74 -7.17 -14.04
N TYR A 272 16.76 -7.25 -14.88
CA TYR A 272 17.52 -6.12 -15.38
C TYR A 272 16.79 -5.51 -16.56
N ARG A 273 16.75 -4.17 -16.61
CA ARG A 273 16.07 -3.45 -17.69
C ARG A 273 17.09 -2.65 -18.49
N ASP A 274 17.07 -2.82 -19.80
CA ASP A 274 17.83 -1.97 -20.70
C ASP A 274 17.15 -0.60 -20.84
N ASP A 275 17.95 0.45 -20.96
CA ASP A 275 17.50 1.86 -21.08
C ASP A 275 16.57 2.11 -22.28
N ALA A 276 16.44 1.13 -23.19
CA ALA A 276 15.67 1.23 -24.44
C ALA A 276 14.15 1.18 -24.27
N HIS A 277 13.62 0.91 -23.07
CA HIS A 277 12.19 1.12 -22.83
C HIS A 277 11.98 2.56 -22.39
N PRO A 278 11.37 3.44 -23.21
CA PRO A 278 11.12 4.81 -22.82
C PRO A 278 10.28 4.79 -21.55
N SER A 279 10.93 5.11 -20.43
CA SER A 279 10.22 5.55 -19.27
C SER A 279 9.53 6.83 -19.72
N GLU A 280 8.20 6.91 -19.68
CA GLU A 280 7.44 8.13 -19.97
C GLU A 280 7.71 9.24 -18.91
N LEU A 281 8.97 9.44 -18.53
CA LEU A 281 9.40 10.23 -17.39
C LEU A 281 10.54 11.16 -17.79
N GLU A 282 10.18 12.21 -18.50
CA GLU A 282 10.81 13.50 -18.22
C GLU A 282 10.16 14.08 -16.96
N TRP A 283 10.83 13.98 -15.81
CA TRP A 283 10.51 14.78 -14.63
C TRP A 283 11.81 15.21 -13.96
N GLY A 284 12.09 16.53 -13.94
CA GLY A 284 13.08 17.07 -13.00
C GLY A 284 13.78 18.38 -13.34
N LEU A 285 13.82 18.84 -14.59
CA LEU A 285 14.48 20.12 -14.90
C LEU A 285 13.47 21.28 -14.82
N GLY A 286 13.18 21.72 -13.60
CA GLY A 286 12.26 22.83 -13.38
C GLY A 286 12.15 23.32 -11.95
N PHE A 287 13.22 23.24 -11.15
CA PHE A 287 13.28 23.88 -9.83
C PHE A 287 14.36 24.95 -9.78
N THR A 288 14.11 26.05 -10.47
CA THR A 288 14.73 27.35 -10.20
C THR A 288 13.65 28.41 -10.08
N ARG A 289 12.84 28.34 -9.02
CA ARG A 289 12.23 29.56 -8.49
C ARG A 289 13.31 30.27 -7.70
N ARG A 290 13.89 31.32 -8.31
CA ARG A 290 14.62 32.35 -7.56
C ARG A 290 13.67 32.89 -6.51
N PHE A 291 13.96 32.65 -5.23
CA PHE A 291 13.42 33.46 -4.17
C PHE A 291 14.01 34.86 -4.36
N GLN A 292 13.22 35.79 -4.88
CA GLN A 292 13.49 37.21 -4.68
C GLN A 292 12.86 37.58 -3.33
N GLY A 293 13.69 38.13 -2.45
CA GLY A 293 13.26 38.73 -1.19
C GLY A 293 12.45 39.99 -1.40
#